data_AF-A0A660W3X1-F1
#
_entry.id   AF-A0A660W3X1-F1
#
_cell.length_a   1.000
_cell.length_b   1.000
_cell.length_c   1.000
_cell.angle_alpha   90.00
_cell.angle_beta   90.00
_cell.angle_gamma   90.00
#
_symmetry.space_group_name_H-M   'P 1'
#
loop_
_entity.id
_entity.type
_entity.pdbx_description
1 polymer ?
#
loop_
_entity_poly.entity_id
_entity_poly.type
_entity_poly.pdbx_seq_one_letter_code
_entity_poly.pdbx_strand_id
1 'polypeptide(L)'
;MQEKTKEHAWLLGVRVHRISLDGLLEKFAEYVEEKNLDHPRKIMYVNVHCLNLAYFDAKYRCILNEADIVYPDGIGIILGARICGRYLKQRMTAADFLGDFCRDWARRGYGLYFFAGAPGVAAEAAKRLRHAVPGLR
;
A
#
# COMPACT_ATOMS: atom_id res chain seq x y z
N MET A 1 -23.55 12.10 1.37
CA MET A 1 -23.05 10.91 2.12
C MET A 1 -22.92 9.63 1.25
N GLN A 2 -23.33 9.63 -0.03
CA GLN A 2 -23.32 8.43 -0.90
C GLN A 2 -22.05 8.23 -1.76
N GLU A 3 -21.11 9.18 -1.80
CA GLU A 3 -19.90 9.10 -2.63
C GLU A 3 -18.75 8.28 -2.00
N LYS A 4 -18.56 8.40 -0.68
CA LYS A 4 -17.48 7.72 0.06
C LYS A 4 -17.55 6.19 -0.06
N THR A 5 -18.74 5.60 -0.18
CA THR A 5 -18.94 4.14 -0.28
C THR A 5 -18.52 3.53 -1.63
N LYS A 6 -18.23 4.34 -2.66
CA LYS A 6 -17.75 3.82 -3.96
C LYS A 6 -16.25 3.54 -3.97
N GLU A 7 -15.46 4.26 -3.17
CA GLU A 7 -14.00 4.21 -3.21
C GLU A 7 -13.39 3.11 -2.33
N HIS A 8 -14.15 2.58 -1.37
CA HIS A 8 -13.68 1.57 -0.44
C HIS A 8 -14.76 0.57 -0.06
N ALA A 9 -14.33 -0.61 0.40
CA ALA A 9 -15.15 -1.60 1.07
C ALA A 9 -14.74 -1.72 2.53
N TRP A 10 -15.71 -1.96 3.41
CA TRP A 10 -15.46 -2.23 4.82
C TRP A 10 -15.40 -3.73 5.06
N LEU A 11 -14.28 -4.22 5.60
CA LEU A 11 -14.05 -5.61 5.96
C LEU A 11 -13.63 -5.67 7.43
N LEU A 12 -14.45 -6.32 8.28
CA LEU A 12 -14.17 -6.49 9.71
C LEU A 12 -13.80 -5.18 10.43
N GLY A 13 -14.46 -4.07 10.06
CA GLY A 13 -14.20 -2.75 10.64
C GLY A 13 -12.99 -1.99 10.06
N VAL A 14 -12.31 -2.54 9.05
CA VAL A 14 -11.21 -1.90 8.33
C VAL A 14 -11.69 -1.42 6.95
N ARG A 15 -11.31 -0.19 6.61
CA ARG A 15 -11.55 0.45 5.31
C ARG A 15 -10.50 -0.01 4.31
N VAL A 16 -10.90 -0.73 3.26
CA VAL A 16 -10.02 -1.23 2.19
C VAL A 16 -10.40 -0.59 0.86
N HIS A 17 -9.44 0.04 0.18
CA HIS A 17 -9.70 0.81 -1.03
C HIS A 17 -9.94 -0.07 -2.25
N ARG A 18 -10.88 0.34 -3.10
CA ARG A 18 -11.16 -0.25 -4.41
C ARG A 18 -10.24 0.36 -5.46
N ILE A 19 -8.94 0.21 -5.27
CA ILE A 19 -7.90 0.77 -6.13
C ILE A 19 -7.29 -0.32 -7.03
N SER A 20 -6.92 0.04 -8.26
CA SER A 20 -6.13 -0.83 -9.15
C SER A 20 -4.64 -0.63 -8.86
N LEU A 21 -3.78 -1.52 -9.36
CA LEU A 21 -2.33 -1.34 -9.22
C LEU A 21 -1.87 -0.03 -9.86
N ASP A 22 -2.28 0.26 -11.10
CA ASP A 22 -1.90 1.50 -11.77
C ASP A 22 -2.36 2.74 -11.00
N GLY A 23 -3.57 2.70 -10.45
CA GLY A 23 -4.08 3.78 -9.61
C GLY A 23 -3.30 3.95 -8.32
N LEU A 24 -2.80 2.86 -7.73
CA LEU A 24 -1.95 2.91 -6.55
C LEU A 24 -0.57 3.50 -6.88
N LEU A 25 0.03 3.09 -7.99
CA LEU A 25 1.31 3.61 -8.48
C LEU A 25 1.23 5.11 -8.80
N GLU A 26 0.14 5.54 -9.44
CA GLU A 26 -0.07 6.96 -9.71
C GLU A 26 -0.27 7.76 -8.40
N LYS A 27 -0.99 7.21 -7.42
CA LYS A 27 -1.11 7.86 -6.10
C LYS A 27 0.22 8.03 -5.39
N PHE A 28 1.15 7.08 -5.52
CA PHE A 28 2.50 7.29 -5.00
C PHE A 28 3.17 8.52 -5.63
N ALA A 29 3.10 8.65 -6.96
CA ALA A 29 3.70 9.78 -7.66
C ALA A 29 3.00 11.11 -7.32
N GLU A 30 1.67 11.15 -7.34
CA GLU A 30 0.88 12.33 -6.96
C GLU A 30 1.28 12.83 -5.55
N TYR A 31 1.43 11.93 -4.59
CA TYR A 31 1.82 12.29 -3.22
C TYR A 31 3.26 12.81 -3.09
N VAL A 32 4.17 12.39 -3.95
CA VAL A 32 5.53 12.92 -3.97
C VAL A 32 5.59 14.31 -4.59
N GLU A 33 4.74 14.58 -5.59
CA GLU A 33 4.70 15.85 -6.29
C GLU A 33 3.88 16.93 -5.55
N GLU A 34 3.09 16.54 -4.56
CA GLU A 34 2.30 17.43 -3.72
C GLU A 34 3.21 18.37 -2.90
N LYS A 35 3.27 19.65 -3.29
CA LYS A 35 4.20 20.63 -2.70
C LYS A 35 3.82 21.16 -1.32
N ASN A 36 2.55 21.03 -0.93
CA ASN A 36 2.01 21.63 0.28
C ASN A 36 1.32 20.56 1.15
N LEU A 37 2.08 19.52 1.50
CA LEU A 37 1.62 18.50 2.43
C LEU A 37 1.48 19.08 3.84
N ASP A 38 0.27 19.02 4.38
CA ASP A 38 -0.04 19.31 5.78
C ASP A 38 0.36 18.14 6.71
N HIS A 39 0.52 16.93 6.15
CA HIS A 39 0.99 15.74 6.85
C HIS A 39 1.64 14.71 5.91
N PRO A 40 2.46 13.77 6.42
CA PRO A 40 2.97 12.67 5.62
C PRO A 40 1.84 11.75 5.13
N ARG A 41 1.85 11.43 3.84
CA ARG A 41 0.90 10.47 3.24
C ARG A 41 1.26 9.04 3.64
N LYS A 42 0.28 8.29 4.15
CA LYS A 42 0.41 6.90 4.60
C LYS A 42 -0.35 5.97 3.66
N ILE A 43 0.40 5.13 2.96
CA ILE A 43 -0.13 4.00 2.18
C ILE A 43 0.19 2.72 2.94
N MET A 44 -0.85 1.97 3.29
CA MET A 44 -0.75 0.69 3.99
C MET A 44 -1.39 -0.41 3.16
N TYR A 45 -1.15 -1.65 3.56
CA TYR A 45 -1.86 -2.81 3.06
C TYR A 45 -2.52 -3.56 4.20
N VAL A 46 -3.49 -4.40 3.85
CA VAL A 46 -3.98 -5.44 4.76
C VAL A 46 -3.96 -6.77 4.05
N ASN A 47 -3.50 -7.79 4.77
CA ASN A 47 -3.73 -9.19 4.45
C ASN A 47 -4.61 -9.84 5.54
N VAL A 48 -4.88 -11.14 5.44
CA VAL A 48 -5.77 -11.83 6.41
C VAL A 48 -5.26 -11.71 7.84
N HIS A 49 -3.95 -11.77 8.07
CA HIS A 49 -3.38 -11.62 9.40
C HIS A 49 -3.60 -10.21 9.95
N CYS A 50 -3.41 -9.18 9.13
CA CYS A 50 -3.72 -7.80 9.51
C CYS A 50 -5.18 -7.63 9.93
N LEU A 51 -6.13 -8.17 9.17
CA LEU A 51 -7.55 -8.08 9.52
C LEU A 51 -7.89 -8.81 10.83
N ASN A 52 -7.30 -10.00 11.04
CA ASN A 52 -7.50 -10.74 12.29
C ASN A 52 -6.97 -9.95 13.50
N LEU A 53 -5.78 -9.36 13.39
CA LEU A 53 -5.24 -8.49 14.43
C LEU A 53 -6.12 -7.26 14.65
N ALA A 54 -6.51 -6.57 13.57
CA ALA A 54 -7.34 -5.38 13.65
C ALA A 54 -8.74 -5.65 14.22
N TYR A 55 -9.24 -6.88 14.18
CA TYR A 55 -10.50 -7.23 14.82
C TYR A 55 -10.41 -7.11 16.35
N PHE A 56 -9.32 -7.63 16.95
CA PHE A 56 -9.11 -7.63 18.39
C PHE A 56 -8.39 -6.37 18.92
N ASP A 57 -7.57 -5.72 18.10
CA ASP A 57 -6.84 -4.51 18.47
C ASP A 57 -7.48 -3.25 17.85
N ALA A 58 -8.24 -2.54 18.67
CA ALA A 58 -8.90 -1.31 18.26
C ALA A 58 -7.92 -0.18 17.89
N LYS A 59 -6.74 -0.12 18.52
CA LYS A 59 -5.72 0.90 18.22
C LYS A 59 -5.12 0.65 16.84
N TYR A 60 -4.75 -0.60 16.55
CA TYR A 60 -4.25 -0.98 15.23
C TYR A 60 -5.29 -0.73 14.13
N ARG A 61 -6.56 -1.07 14.38
CA ARG A 61 -7.67 -0.77 13.47
C ARG A 61 -7.83 0.72 13.21
N CYS A 62 -7.66 1.57 14.22
CA CYS A 62 -7.69 3.03 14.07
C CYS A 62 -6.58 3.50 13.13
N ILE A 63 -5.34 3.05 13.36
CA ILE A 63 -4.17 3.39 12.52
C ILE A 63 -4.41 3.03 11.06
N LEU A 64 -4.94 1.83 10.79
CA LEU A 64 -5.28 1.40 9.43
C LEU A 64 -6.34 2.30 8.80
N ASN A 65 -7.39 2.66 9.54
CA ASN A 65 -8.48 3.47 9.02
C ASN A 65 -8.09 4.95 8.77
N GLU A 66 -7.08 5.44 9.50
CA GLU A 66 -6.47 6.78 9.34
C GLU A 66 -5.43 6.86 8.22
N ALA A 67 -5.03 5.74 7.61
CA ALA A 67 -4.14 5.79 6.45
C ALA A 67 -4.88 6.40 5.24
N ASP A 68 -4.15 7.13 4.40
CA ASP A 68 -4.70 7.71 3.16
C ASP A 68 -5.20 6.58 2.25
N ILE A 69 -4.39 5.53 2.09
CA ILE A 69 -4.74 4.34 1.30
C ILE A 69 -4.46 3.07 2.10
N VAL A 70 -5.38 2.12 1.99
CA VAL A 70 -5.23 0.74 2.45
C VAL A 70 -5.59 -0.17 1.29
N TYR A 71 -4.60 -0.85 0.69
CA TYR A 71 -4.84 -1.73 -0.45
C TYR A 71 -4.91 -3.22 -0.04
N PRO A 72 -5.65 -4.05 -0.79
CA PRO A 72 -5.78 -5.48 -0.49
C PRO A 72 -4.54 -6.28 -0.89
N ASP A 73 -3.84 -6.80 0.12
CA ASP A 73 -2.71 -7.72 -0.05
C ASP A 73 -3.12 -9.18 0.17
N GLY A 74 -2.82 -10.01 -0.83
CA GLY A 74 -3.15 -11.43 -0.83
C GLY A 74 -4.58 -11.77 -1.22
N ILE A 75 -4.76 -13.00 -1.72
CA ILE A 75 -6.04 -13.47 -2.27
C ILE A 75 -7.14 -13.61 -1.20
N GLY A 76 -6.75 -13.85 0.05
CA GLY A 76 -7.69 -14.02 1.17
C GLY A 76 -8.55 -12.77 1.41
N ILE A 77 -8.01 -11.57 1.18
CA ILE A 77 -8.78 -10.32 1.28
C ILE A 77 -9.83 -10.22 0.19
N ILE A 78 -9.48 -10.59 -1.04
CA ILE A 78 -10.41 -10.60 -2.18
C ILE A 78 -11.53 -11.61 -1.94
N LEU A 79 -11.18 -12.81 -1.47
CA LEU A 79 -12.16 -13.85 -1.15
C LEU A 79 -13.07 -13.43 0.00
N GLY A 80 -12.50 -12.91 1.10
CA GLY A 80 -13.27 -12.42 2.25
C GLY A 80 -14.23 -11.28 1.86
N ALA A 81 -13.79 -10.36 0.99
CA ALA A 81 -14.66 -9.33 0.46
C ALA A 81 -15.86 -9.93 -0.29
N ARG A 82 -15.63 -10.91 -1.19
CA ARG A 82 -16.70 -11.57 -1.94
C ARG A 82 -17.69 -12.28 -1.02
N ILE A 83 -17.20 -13.01 0.00
CA ILE A 83 -18.05 -13.68 1.00
C ILE A 83 -18.93 -12.67 1.74
N CYS A 84 -18.40 -11.49 2.06
CA CYS A 84 -19.16 -10.41 2.70
C CYS A 84 -20.04 -9.59 1.74
N GLY A 85 -20.24 -10.03 0.49
CA GLY A 85 -21.02 -9.30 -0.52
C GLY A 85 -20.37 -7.96 -0.91
N ARG A 86 -19.05 -7.84 -0.78
CA ARG A 86 -18.27 -6.66 -1.14
C ARG A 86 -17.39 -6.94 -2.37
N TYR A 87 -17.11 -5.87 -3.10
CA TYR A 87 -16.21 -5.90 -4.25
C TYR A 87 -14.92 -5.13 -3.95
N LEU A 88 -13.79 -5.71 -4.35
CA LEU A 88 -12.47 -5.12 -4.42
C LEU A 88 -11.89 -5.41 -5.81
N LYS A 89 -11.13 -4.47 -6.38
CA LYS A 89 -10.71 -4.53 -7.79
C LYS A 89 -9.77 -5.71 -8.07
N GLN A 90 -8.68 -5.83 -7.31
CA GLN A 90 -7.65 -6.85 -7.56
C GLN A 90 -6.83 -7.13 -6.30
N ARG A 91 -6.20 -8.30 -6.24
CA ARG A 91 -5.12 -8.62 -5.29
C ARG A 91 -3.88 -7.82 -5.68
N MET A 92 -3.17 -7.25 -4.70
CA MET A 92 -1.87 -6.60 -4.92
C MET A 92 -0.87 -7.04 -3.85
N THR A 93 0.25 -7.63 -4.25
CA THR A 93 1.35 -7.94 -3.33
C THR A 93 2.59 -7.21 -3.81
N ALA A 94 3.28 -6.51 -2.91
CA ALA A 94 4.40 -5.64 -3.26
C ALA A 94 5.51 -6.37 -4.03
N ALA A 95 5.79 -7.64 -3.68
CA ALA A 95 6.77 -8.46 -4.37
C ALA A 95 6.49 -8.60 -5.89
N ASP A 96 5.23 -8.52 -6.31
CA ASP A 96 4.84 -8.65 -7.71
C ASP A 96 5.16 -7.39 -8.52
N PHE A 97 5.06 -6.20 -7.91
CA PHE A 97 5.14 -4.91 -8.61
C PHE A 97 6.33 -4.04 -8.19
N LEU A 98 7.09 -4.41 -7.15
CA LEU A 98 8.18 -3.59 -6.62
C LEU A 98 9.24 -3.26 -7.68
N GLY A 99 9.56 -4.20 -8.57
CA GLY A 99 10.53 -3.99 -9.63
C GLY A 99 10.08 -2.92 -10.64
N ASP A 100 8.82 -2.98 -11.08
CA ASP A 100 8.25 -1.99 -12.00
C ASP A 100 8.11 -0.62 -11.33
N PHE A 101 7.66 -0.61 -10.08
CA PHE A 101 7.61 0.59 -9.25
C PHE A 101 9.00 1.25 -9.18
N CYS A 102 10.06 0.51 -8.83
CA CYS A 102 11.41 1.07 -8.75
C CYS A 102 11.92 1.60 -10.10
N ARG A 103 11.61 0.93 -11.22
CA ARG A 103 11.98 1.40 -12.56
C ARG A 103 11.31 2.73 -12.88
N ASP A 104 10.02 2.86 -12.58
CA ASP A 104 9.29 4.12 -12.78
C ASP A 104 9.84 5.23 -11.86
N TRP A 105 10.07 4.90 -10.58
CA TRP A 105 10.63 5.82 -9.59
C TRP A 105 12.00 6.39 -10.02
N ALA A 106 12.87 5.53 -10.56
CA ALA A 106 14.16 5.93 -11.09
C ALA A 106 14.02 6.86 -12.30
N ARG A 107 13.11 6.59 -13.23
CA ARG A 107 12.86 7.46 -14.41
C ARG A 107 12.34 8.83 -14.02
N ARG A 108 11.46 8.89 -13.02
CA ARG A 108 10.93 10.16 -12.47
C ARG A 108 11.96 10.90 -11.61
N GLY A 109 13.09 10.25 -11.30
CA GLY A 109 14.15 10.84 -10.50
C GLY A 109 13.76 10.98 -9.02
N TYR A 110 12.80 10.21 -8.52
CA TYR A 110 12.41 10.22 -7.12
C TYR A 110 13.37 9.38 -6.26
N GLY A 111 13.54 9.76 -4.99
CA GLY A 111 14.35 9.01 -4.03
C GLY A 111 13.55 7.92 -3.33
N LEU A 112 14.21 6.83 -2.93
CA LEU A 112 13.60 5.74 -2.15
C LEU A 112 14.46 5.42 -0.93
N TYR A 113 13.82 5.36 0.25
CA TYR A 113 14.50 5.03 1.50
C TYR A 113 13.93 3.74 2.11
N PHE A 114 14.83 2.83 2.48
CA PHE A 114 14.46 1.56 3.14
C PHE A 114 14.68 1.70 4.64
N PHE A 115 13.61 1.50 5.39
CA PHE A 115 13.61 1.60 6.85
C PHE A 115 13.10 0.30 7.48
N ALA A 116 13.68 -0.08 8.62
CA ALA A 116 13.45 -1.32 9.37
C ALA A 116 14.11 -2.59 8.79
N GLY A 117 13.95 -3.71 9.50
CA GLY A 117 14.65 -4.98 9.27
C GLY A 117 15.80 -5.21 10.25
N ALA A 118 16.40 -6.41 10.20
CA ALA A 118 17.58 -6.71 11.00
C ALA A 118 18.79 -5.84 10.56
N PRO A 119 19.80 -5.66 11.43
CA PRO A 119 21.00 -4.86 11.09
C PRO A 119 21.59 -5.26 9.74
N GLY A 120 21.80 -4.28 8.86
CA GLY A 120 22.36 -4.49 7.51
C GLY A 120 21.37 -4.91 6.42
N VAL A 121 20.18 -5.41 6.76
CA VAL A 121 19.21 -5.93 5.76
C VAL A 121 18.70 -4.84 4.83
N ALA A 122 18.30 -3.68 5.36
CA ALA A 122 17.82 -2.56 4.54
C ALA A 122 18.90 -2.05 3.58
N ALA A 123 20.16 -1.97 4.04
CA ALA A 123 21.29 -1.53 3.22
C ALA A 123 21.57 -2.51 2.08
N GLU A 124 21.52 -3.82 2.35
CA GLU A 124 21.69 -4.85 1.32
C GLU A 124 20.52 -4.85 0.32
N ALA A 125 19.28 -4.66 0.79
CA ALA A 125 18.12 -4.52 -0.10
C ALA A 125 18.26 -3.32 -1.04
N ALA A 126 18.64 -2.15 -0.50
CA ALA A 126 18.89 -0.95 -1.30
C ALA A 126 20.04 -1.15 -2.31
N LYS A 127 21.11 -1.85 -1.92
CA LYS A 127 22.23 -2.19 -2.83
C LYS A 127 21.76 -3.08 -3.98
N ARG A 128 21.01 -4.15 -3.70
CA ARG A 128 20.49 -5.06 -4.72
C ARG A 128 19.53 -4.37 -5.68
N LEU A 129 18.65 -3.51 -5.17
CA LEU A 129 17.70 -2.79 -6.01
C LEU A 129 18.39 -1.75 -6.91
N ARG A 130 19.40 -1.02 -6.41
CA ARG A 130 20.20 -0.12 -7.25
C ARG A 130 20.99 -0.86 -8.33
N HIS A 131 21.46 -2.06 -8.05
CA HIS A 131 22.10 -2.91 -9.06
C HIS A 131 21.10 -3.40 -10.12
N ALA A 132 19.88 -3.78 -9.71
CA ALA A 132 18.84 -4.25 -10.62
C ALA A 132 18.15 -3.12 -11.41
N VAL A 133 18.13 -1.89 -10.89
CA VAL A 133 17.50 -0.71 -11.49
C VAL A 133 18.48 0.46 -11.49
N PRO A 134 19.30 0.60 -12.55
CA PRO A 134 20.20 1.74 -12.69
C PRO A 134 19.44 3.07 -12.66
N GLY A 135 19.96 4.05 -11.91
CA GLY A 135 19.34 5.38 -11.74
C GLY A 135 18.42 5.50 -10.52
N LEU A 136 18.11 4.40 -9.83
CA LEU A 136 17.39 4.46 -8.55
C LEU A 136 18.28 5.11 -7.48
N ARG A 137 17.76 6.15 -6.80
CA ARG A 137 18.47 6.90 -5.76
C ARG A 137 18.03 6.49 -4.36
#